data_AF-A0A1A8BWW3-F1
#
_entry.id   AF-A0A1A8BWW3-F1
#
_cell.length_a   1.000
_cell.length_b   1.000
_cell.length_c   1.000
_cell.angle_alpha   90.00
_cell.angle_beta   90.00
_cell.angle_gamma   90.00
#
_symmetry.space_group_name_H-M   'P 1'
#
loop_
_entity.id
_entity.type
_entity.pdbx_description
1 polymer ?
#
loop_
_entity_poly.entity_id
_entity_poly.type
_entity_poly.pdbx_seq_one_letter_code
_entity_poly.pdbx_strand_id
1 'polypeptide(L)'
;MKWWCALTKKKTVLLYLDRGGGAVGVCGGLFTATQKGQKAPETAEDAEARFTRWLQSEQLFSIILSSMFDLQEALAHRGSSSPSVISAARSGLSRLLDHLLDQSAGSFSGGASKWLKLGLSGRALDLKALVSALQQHFLLFSQRLHSAEVERRSLRLEVTNLRRGLHQGVPSDHFLSVCEELHQALSREQEAQMLIHDQSKQVQTLSHSTQELSEARKEVARKERSLRILGKHLSGLQKEKQQLEERLRRAEEGQRDLSRRHECVVSCLKSAETSCKQVRESLSQSHDSISSQPRPLLLPLEHLELRGAESIMGAPEVAMCQTFLSVVSQLCHACISRIGWLEQEVSAHRSHVTALRSELQDACLRDNQAFVPVEEFPEPFPPADPETPEPVPLS
;
A
#
# COMPACT_ATOMS: atom_id res chain seq x y z
N MET A 1 50.25 19.57 44.02
CA MET A 1 48.91 20.17 44.23
C MET A 1 48.34 19.93 45.64
N LYS A 2 49.13 20.02 46.75
CA LYS A 2 48.60 20.02 48.14
C LYS A 2 49.33 20.97 49.13
N TRP A 3 50.31 21.75 48.66
CA TRP A 3 50.97 22.80 49.45
C TRP A 3 50.35 24.20 49.26
N TRP A 4 49.46 24.35 48.28
CA TRP A 4 48.86 25.64 47.90
C TRP A 4 47.61 26.04 48.71
N CYS A 5 47.13 25.20 49.62
CA CYS A 5 45.98 25.55 50.49
C CYS A 5 46.38 26.14 51.86
N ALA A 6 47.67 26.28 52.16
CA ALA A 6 48.15 26.80 53.44
C ALA A 6 48.51 28.31 53.41
N LEU A 7 48.66 28.92 52.22
CA LEU A 7 49.01 30.35 52.10
C LEU A 7 47.80 31.29 51.97
N THR A 8 46.58 30.76 51.89
CA THR A 8 45.35 31.55 51.67
C THR A 8 44.66 32.01 52.95
N LYS A 9 45.24 31.79 54.14
CA LYS A 9 44.57 32.14 55.40
C LYS A 9 44.87 33.51 56.00
N LYS A 10 45.79 34.34 55.46
CA LYS A 10 46.03 35.71 55.99
C LYS A 10 46.53 36.77 54.99
N LYS A 11 46.29 36.62 53.68
CA LYS A 11 46.60 37.67 52.68
C LYS A 11 45.59 37.64 51.54
N THR A 12 44.83 38.72 51.37
CA THR A 12 43.98 38.94 50.19
C THR A 12 44.90 39.30 49.03
N VAL A 13 45.27 38.32 48.21
CA VAL A 13 46.03 38.56 46.98
C VAL A 13 45.03 39.09 45.95
N LEU A 14 45.14 40.37 45.60
CA LEU A 14 44.16 41.02 44.73
C LEU A 14 44.44 40.86 43.23
N LEU A 15 45.67 40.50 42.79
CA LEU A 15 46.00 39.99 41.45
C LEU A 15 47.46 39.46 41.42
N TYR A 16 47.70 38.34 40.74
CA TYR A 16 49.03 37.75 40.52
C TYR A 16 49.19 37.45 39.02
N LEU A 17 50.24 38.00 38.39
CA LEU A 17 50.55 37.75 36.99
C LEU A 17 52.02 37.37 36.85
N ASP A 18 52.24 36.18 36.31
CA ASP A 18 53.55 35.59 36.07
C ASP A 18 53.99 35.89 34.62
N ARG A 19 55.10 36.60 34.46
CA ARG A 19 55.77 36.83 33.17
C ARG A 19 57.12 36.15 33.30
N GLY A 20 57.34 35.09 32.52
CA GLY A 20 58.51 34.20 32.59
C GLY A 20 59.86 34.93 32.55
N GLY A 21 60.31 35.37 33.73
CA GLY A 21 61.49 36.21 33.92
C GLY A 21 61.49 37.05 35.21
N GLY A 22 60.34 37.28 35.87
CA GLY A 22 60.29 37.95 37.18
C GLY A 22 58.87 38.28 37.64
N ALA A 23 58.55 38.00 38.91
CA ALA A 23 57.23 38.20 39.50
C ALA A 23 57.17 39.52 40.31
N VAL A 24 56.15 40.34 40.04
CA VAL A 24 55.85 41.56 40.82
C VAL A 24 54.42 41.44 41.36
N GLY A 25 54.25 41.67 42.67
CA GLY A 25 52.94 41.62 43.33
C GLY A 25 52.68 42.90 44.10
N VAL A 26 51.47 43.45 43.97
CA VAL A 26 50.99 44.59 44.76
C VAL A 26 50.28 44.04 46.01
N CYS A 27 50.81 44.32 47.20
CA CYS A 27 50.22 43.90 48.48
C CYS A 27 49.64 45.11 49.22
N GLY A 28 48.33 45.11 49.48
CA GLY A 28 47.72 46.00 50.47
C GLY A 28 47.99 45.49 51.88
N GLY A 29 48.73 46.26 52.69
CA GLY A 29 49.09 45.87 54.06
C GLY A 29 48.03 46.33 55.07
N LEU A 30 47.50 45.41 55.89
CA LEU A 30 46.80 45.76 57.13
C LEU A 30 47.71 45.47 58.31
N PHE A 31 48.21 46.53 58.95
CA PHE A 31 48.99 46.47 60.19
C PHE A 31 48.07 46.09 61.36
N THR A 32 48.37 44.98 62.04
CA THR A 32 47.83 44.72 63.39
C THR A 32 48.73 45.41 64.41
N ALA A 33 48.27 46.53 64.99
CA ALA A 33 48.96 47.24 66.06
C ALA A 33 48.37 46.86 67.43
N THR A 34 49.17 46.25 68.29
CA THR A 34 48.95 46.22 69.74
C THR A 34 49.45 47.53 70.37
N GLN A 35 48.51 48.28 70.93
CA GLN A 35 48.58 49.30 71.99
C GLN A 35 49.52 50.54 71.88
N LYS A 36 48.81 51.69 71.81
CA LYS A 36 48.91 52.91 72.65
C LYS A 36 49.97 53.97 72.29
N GLY A 37 49.49 55.04 71.63
CA GLY A 37 50.12 56.37 71.70
C GLY A 37 50.06 57.21 70.42
N GLN A 38 48.95 57.93 70.21
CA GLN A 38 48.79 59.17 69.42
C GLN A 38 49.70 59.43 68.18
N LYS A 39 49.21 59.12 66.98
CA LYS A 39 48.67 60.09 65.98
C LYS A 39 48.09 59.30 64.80
N ALA A 40 47.05 59.84 64.18
CA ALA A 40 46.10 59.20 63.27
C ALA A 40 46.68 58.26 62.19
N PRO A 41 46.11 57.06 61.99
CA PRO A 41 46.28 56.29 60.76
C PRO A 41 45.07 56.46 59.84
N GLU A 42 45.33 56.79 58.57
CA GLU A 42 44.36 56.76 57.48
C GLU A 42 43.60 55.42 57.49
N THR A 43 42.26 55.50 57.46
CA THR A 43 41.37 54.34 57.56
C THR A 43 41.46 53.50 56.29
N ALA A 44 41.23 52.18 56.43
CA ALA A 44 41.19 51.24 55.29
C ALA A 44 40.16 51.63 54.21
N GLU A 45 39.13 52.40 54.56
CA GLU A 45 38.17 53.00 53.63
C GLU A 45 38.84 53.95 52.62
N ASP A 46 39.93 54.61 53.00
CA ASP A 46 40.60 55.60 52.16
C ASP A 46 41.48 54.95 51.08
N ALA A 47 41.95 53.73 51.32
CA ALA A 47 42.67 52.92 50.32
C ALA A 47 41.69 52.28 49.30
N GLU A 48 40.53 51.83 49.77
CA GLU A 48 39.47 51.28 48.94
C GLU A 48 38.77 52.36 48.10
N ALA A 49 38.55 53.55 48.66
CA ALA A 49 38.06 54.73 47.94
C ALA A 49 39.08 55.23 46.88
N ARG A 50 40.39 55.14 47.15
CA ARG A 50 41.44 55.43 46.17
C ARG A 50 41.48 54.42 45.02
N PHE A 51 41.32 53.14 45.33
CA PHE A 51 41.29 52.08 44.32
C PHE A 51 40.06 52.16 43.41
N THR A 52 38.88 52.43 43.99
CA THR A 52 37.64 52.64 43.22
C THR A 52 37.69 53.92 42.37
N ARG A 53 38.29 55.01 42.86
CA ARG A 53 38.53 56.23 42.06
C ARG A 53 39.53 56.00 40.93
N TRP A 54 40.57 55.18 41.15
CA TRP A 54 41.52 54.79 40.11
C TRP A 54 40.86 53.91 39.03
N LEU A 55 40.01 52.95 39.42
CA LEU A 55 39.24 52.14 38.48
C LEU A 55 38.26 52.96 37.62
N GLN A 56 37.75 54.07 38.16
CA GLN A 56 36.88 55.01 37.45
C GLN A 56 37.64 56.12 36.72
N SER A 57 38.98 56.08 36.68
CA SER A 57 39.79 57.07 35.97
C SER A 57 39.58 56.94 34.45
N GLU A 58 39.21 58.04 33.80
CA GLU A 58 39.14 58.08 32.33
C GLU A 58 40.46 57.71 31.66
N GLN A 59 41.59 57.94 32.35
CA GLN A 59 42.91 57.58 31.85
C GLN A 59 43.12 56.06 31.85
N LEU A 60 42.67 55.36 32.89
CA LEU A 60 42.70 53.90 32.93
C LEU A 60 41.79 53.31 31.85
N PHE A 61 40.60 53.90 31.67
CA PHE A 61 39.65 53.47 30.65
C PHE A 61 40.21 53.64 29.23
N SER A 62 40.87 54.78 28.95
CA SER A 62 41.57 55.04 27.69
C SER A 62 42.72 54.05 27.43
N ILE A 63 43.50 53.72 28.46
CA ILE A 63 44.59 52.74 28.36
C ILE A 63 44.05 51.33 28.08
N ILE A 64 42.96 50.93 28.74
CA ILE A 64 42.31 49.64 28.49
C ILE A 64 41.79 49.57 27.05
N LEU A 65 41.07 50.60 26.59
CA LEU A 65 40.54 50.65 25.22
C LEU A 65 41.66 50.63 24.16
N SER A 66 42.73 51.41 24.36
CA SER A 66 43.90 51.41 23.45
C SER A 66 44.61 50.06 23.42
N SER A 67 44.73 49.39 24.58
CA SER A 67 45.37 48.06 24.65
C SER A 67 44.60 46.97 23.89
N MET A 68 43.28 47.14 23.78
CA MET A 68 42.36 46.20 23.11
C MET A 68 42.18 46.48 21.60
N PHE A 69 42.65 47.62 21.10
CA PHE A 69 42.47 48.04 19.70
C PHE A 69 43.03 47.00 18.71
N ASP A 70 44.29 46.58 18.89
CA ASP A 70 44.94 45.58 18.02
C ASP A 70 44.25 44.20 18.06
N LEU A 71 43.63 43.85 19.19
CA LEU A 71 42.89 42.60 19.35
C LEU A 71 41.54 42.65 18.62
N GLN A 72 40.85 43.80 18.71
CA GLN A 72 39.62 44.05 17.97
C GLN A 72 39.88 44.12 16.46
N GLU A 73 40.98 44.73 16.02
CA GLU A 73 41.41 44.81 14.62
C GLU A 73 41.77 43.43 14.05
N ALA A 74 42.49 42.60 14.81
CA ALA A 74 42.85 41.23 14.43
C ALA A 74 41.63 40.29 14.34
N LEU A 75 40.57 40.56 15.10
CA LEU A 75 39.30 39.81 15.04
C LEU A 75 38.37 40.33 13.93
N ALA A 76 38.47 41.60 13.53
CA ALA A 76 37.65 42.20 12.47
C ALA A 76 38.10 41.82 11.05
N HIS A 77 39.35 41.40 10.85
CA HIS A 77 39.84 40.91 9.56
C HIS A 77 39.41 39.45 9.34
N ARG A 78 38.43 39.24 8.45
CA ARG A 78 37.87 37.93 8.08
C ARG A 78 38.92 37.08 7.34
N GLY A 79 39.78 36.42 8.10
CA GLY A 79 40.88 35.58 7.60
C GLY A 79 42.02 35.34 8.60
N SER A 80 41.95 35.86 9.82
CA SER A 80 43.01 35.71 10.82
C SER A 80 43.07 34.29 11.42
N SER A 81 44.28 33.73 11.45
CA SER A 81 44.56 32.39 12.01
C SER A 81 44.70 32.44 13.54
N SER A 82 44.39 31.33 14.24
CA SER A 82 44.47 31.24 15.72
C SER A 82 45.79 31.80 16.33
N PRO A 83 46.97 31.60 15.72
CA PRO A 83 48.24 32.15 16.24
C PRO A 83 48.32 33.69 16.20
N SER A 84 47.75 34.35 15.19
CA SER A 84 47.84 35.82 15.08
C SER A 84 46.99 36.53 16.12
N VAL A 85 45.82 35.96 16.46
CA VAL A 85 44.95 36.47 17.53
C VAL A 85 45.62 36.30 18.90
N ILE A 86 46.27 35.16 19.15
CA ILE A 86 47.00 34.91 20.40
C ILE A 86 48.18 35.88 20.55
N SER A 87 48.92 36.16 19.46
CA SER A 87 50.02 37.12 19.49
C SER A 87 49.53 38.55 19.76
N ALA A 88 48.43 38.98 19.11
CA ALA A 88 47.82 40.28 19.34
C ALA A 88 47.32 40.43 20.78
N ALA A 89 46.68 39.39 21.34
CA ALA A 89 46.23 39.36 22.74
C ALA A 89 47.41 39.47 23.73
N ARG A 90 48.50 38.74 23.50
CA ARG A 90 49.70 38.80 24.36
C ARG A 90 50.37 40.17 24.30
N SER A 91 50.46 40.77 23.13
CA SER A 91 51.03 42.12 22.94
C SER A 91 50.18 43.19 23.64
N GLY A 92 48.86 43.19 23.43
CA GLY A 92 47.93 44.11 24.09
C GLY A 92 48.00 44.04 25.60
N LEU A 93 48.05 42.81 26.15
CA LEU A 93 48.12 42.59 27.59
C LEU A 93 49.48 43.00 28.18
N SER A 94 50.59 42.81 27.46
CA SER A 94 51.91 43.31 27.89
C SER A 94 51.94 44.83 27.97
N ARG A 95 51.39 45.54 26.97
CA ARG A 95 51.33 47.01 26.97
C ARG A 95 50.47 47.55 28.12
N LEU A 96 49.33 46.91 28.38
CA LEU A 96 48.48 47.25 29.52
C LEU A 96 49.29 47.16 30.82
N LEU A 97 49.99 46.04 31.06
CA LEU A 97 50.77 45.85 32.27
C LEU A 97 51.93 46.84 32.41
N ASP A 98 52.65 47.14 31.33
CA ASP A 98 53.76 48.09 31.38
C ASP A 98 53.24 49.51 31.73
N HIS A 99 52.07 49.92 31.21
CA HIS A 99 51.47 51.23 31.52
C HIS A 99 50.89 51.31 32.95
N LEU A 100 50.38 50.20 33.49
CA LEU A 100 49.89 50.14 34.87
C LEU A 100 51.03 50.18 35.89
N LEU A 101 52.19 49.60 35.56
CA LEU A 101 53.36 49.59 36.43
C LEU A 101 54.12 50.93 36.43
N ASP A 102 54.21 51.63 35.29
CA ASP A 102 54.85 52.95 35.21
C ASP A 102 54.08 54.03 36.02
N GLN A 103 52.75 53.92 36.11
CA GLN A 103 51.94 54.82 36.94
C GLN A 103 52.05 54.57 38.46
N SER A 104 52.54 53.39 38.87
CA SER A 104 52.76 53.06 40.29
C SER A 104 54.07 53.64 40.85
N ALA A 105 55.01 54.07 39.99
CA ALA A 105 56.29 54.64 40.41
C ALA A 105 56.22 56.16 40.72
N GLY A 106 55.13 56.83 40.33
CA GLY A 106 54.95 58.28 40.49
C GLY A 106 54.44 58.78 41.85
N SER A 107 54.17 57.90 42.83
CA SER A 107 53.50 58.29 44.09
C SER A 107 54.10 57.70 45.37
N PHE A 108 55.42 57.45 45.41
CA PHE A 108 56.13 57.17 46.66
C PHE A 108 57.50 57.87 46.69
N SER A 109 57.48 59.19 46.53
CA SER A 109 58.60 60.04 46.92
C SER A 109 58.38 60.48 48.37
N GLY A 110 59.20 59.95 49.28
CA GLY A 110 59.30 60.47 50.65
C GLY A 110 59.29 59.37 51.69
N GLY A 111 60.46 59.01 52.22
CA GLY A 111 60.49 58.29 53.49
C GLY A 111 61.72 57.45 53.82
N ALA A 112 62.68 57.26 52.91
CA ALA A 112 63.86 56.43 53.16
C ALA A 112 65.15 57.23 53.42
N SER A 113 65.04 58.46 53.95
CA SER A 113 66.18 59.34 54.27
C SER A 113 66.13 59.88 55.70
N LYS A 114 65.59 59.11 56.66
CA LYS A 114 65.42 59.60 58.04
C LYS A 114 65.45 58.52 59.14
N TRP A 115 66.38 57.56 59.06
CA TRP A 115 66.65 56.60 60.16
C TRP A 115 68.12 56.47 60.59
N LEU A 116 69.01 57.31 60.07
CA LEU A 116 70.43 57.35 60.47
C LEU A 116 70.82 58.59 61.30
N LYS A 117 69.86 59.19 62.02
CA LYS A 117 70.14 60.42 62.78
C LYS A 117 69.24 60.59 64.00
N LEU A 118 69.40 59.72 65.01
CA LEU A 118 69.09 60.06 66.40
C LEU A 118 69.68 59.01 67.35
N GLY A 119 70.60 59.42 68.24
CA GLY A 119 70.94 58.60 69.40
C GLY A 119 72.42 58.47 69.76
N LEU A 120 73.23 59.51 69.59
CA LEU A 120 74.50 59.62 70.33
C LEU A 120 74.59 61.03 70.93
N SER A 121 74.00 61.20 72.11
CA SER A 121 74.41 62.22 73.08
C SER A 121 74.09 61.74 74.49
N GLY A 122 75.07 61.86 75.37
CA GLY A 122 75.26 61.03 76.55
C GLY A 122 74.25 61.23 77.69
N ARG A 123 73.97 60.12 78.40
CA ARG A 123 74.07 60.04 79.86
C ARG A 123 74.13 58.56 80.33
N ALA A 124 75.24 58.22 80.98
CA ALA A 124 75.50 57.04 81.84
C ALA A 124 75.14 55.63 81.30
N LEU A 125 76.14 54.95 80.73
CA LEU A 125 76.13 53.52 80.40
C LEU A 125 76.20 52.65 81.66
N ASP A 126 75.22 51.77 81.86
CA ASP A 126 75.40 50.58 82.70
C ASP A 126 76.06 49.48 81.84
N LEU A 127 77.38 49.36 81.92
CA LEU A 127 78.17 48.35 81.18
C LEU A 127 77.62 46.93 81.36
N LYS A 128 76.95 46.64 82.49
CA LYS A 128 76.39 45.33 82.78
C LYS A 128 75.22 44.97 81.86
N ALA A 129 74.38 45.96 81.52
CA ALA A 129 73.25 45.77 80.61
C ALA A 129 73.70 45.53 79.16
N LEU A 130 74.75 46.23 78.71
CA LEU A 130 75.31 46.05 77.36
C LEU A 130 75.99 44.68 77.19
N VAL A 131 76.77 44.25 78.18
CA VAL A 131 77.40 42.92 78.18
C VAL A 131 76.34 41.81 78.20
N SER A 132 75.30 41.97 79.02
CA SER A 132 74.18 41.00 79.07
C SER A 132 73.41 40.96 77.75
N ALA A 133 73.15 42.11 77.13
CA ALA A 133 72.52 42.18 75.81
C ALA A 133 73.39 41.52 74.73
N LEU A 134 74.71 41.74 74.74
CA LEU A 134 75.63 41.15 73.79
C LEU A 134 75.72 39.62 73.95
N GLN A 135 75.81 39.13 75.19
CA GLN A 135 75.79 37.69 75.49
C GLN A 135 74.47 37.04 75.03
N GLN A 136 73.34 37.70 75.28
CA GLN A 136 72.03 37.24 74.82
C GLN A 136 71.93 37.22 73.30
N HIS A 137 72.48 38.24 72.62
CA HIS A 137 72.55 38.26 71.15
C HIS A 137 73.42 37.14 70.61
N PHE A 138 74.56 36.84 71.23
CA PHE A 138 75.43 35.75 70.79
C PHE A 138 74.77 34.37 71.00
N LEU A 139 74.04 34.20 72.10
CA LEU A 139 73.28 32.99 72.37
C LEU A 139 72.13 32.80 71.36
N LEU A 140 71.34 33.85 71.12
CA LEU A 140 70.25 33.81 70.14
C LEU A 140 70.78 33.65 68.70
N PHE A 141 71.93 34.26 68.39
CA PHE A 141 72.59 34.13 67.10
C PHE A 141 73.09 32.70 66.88
N SER A 142 73.76 32.10 67.86
CA SER A 142 74.23 30.71 67.77
C SER A 142 73.08 29.70 67.69
N GLN A 143 71.98 29.91 68.42
CA GLN A 143 70.77 29.10 68.28
C GLN A 143 70.15 29.21 66.88
N ARG A 144 70.01 30.44 66.35
CA ARG A 144 69.49 30.64 64.98
C ARG A 144 70.40 30.01 63.93
N LEU A 145 71.72 30.11 64.09
CA LEU A 145 72.68 29.48 63.20
C LEU A 145 72.60 27.95 63.28
N HIS A 146 72.46 27.39 64.49
CA HIS A 146 72.29 25.97 64.69
C HIS A 146 71.00 25.45 64.04
N SER A 147 69.86 26.11 64.25
CA SER A 147 68.60 25.76 63.59
C SER A 147 68.71 25.83 62.06
N ALA A 148 69.31 26.89 61.52
CA ALA A 148 69.53 27.02 60.08
C ALA A 148 70.45 25.93 59.52
N GLU A 149 71.51 25.55 60.26
CA GLU A 149 72.41 24.47 59.83
C GLU A 149 71.75 23.09 59.92
N VAL A 150 70.89 22.85 60.91
CA VAL A 150 70.09 21.61 61.00
C VAL A 150 69.11 21.52 59.85
N GLU A 151 68.37 22.58 59.54
CA GLU A 151 67.48 22.63 58.38
C GLU A 151 68.26 22.42 57.06
N ARG A 152 69.43 23.05 56.91
CA ARG A 152 70.28 22.86 55.74
C ARG A 152 70.73 21.40 55.58
N ARG A 153 71.11 20.73 56.67
CA ARG A 153 71.47 19.30 56.65
C ARG A 153 70.28 18.41 56.34
N SER A 154 69.10 18.72 56.89
CA SER A 154 67.85 18.02 56.61
C SER A 154 67.47 18.11 55.13
N LEU A 155 67.49 19.32 54.56
CA LEU A 155 67.19 19.55 53.14
C LEU A 155 68.20 18.85 52.22
N ARG A 156 69.48 18.79 52.62
CA ARG A 156 70.49 18.03 51.87
C ARG A 156 70.17 16.53 51.84
N LEU A 157 69.73 15.95 52.96
CA LEU A 157 69.31 14.55 52.99
C LEU A 157 68.06 14.33 52.12
N GLU A 158 67.09 15.23 52.18
CA GLU A 158 65.88 15.16 51.35
C GLU A 158 66.21 15.26 49.85
N VAL A 159 67.10 16.17 49.45
CA VAL A 159 67.61 16.26 48.07
C VAL A 159 68.31 14.97 47.64
N THR A 160 69.13 14.36 48.51
CA THR A 160 69.78 13.08 48.17
C THR A 160 68.79 11.92 48.06
N ASN A 161 67.73 11.90 48.89
CA ASN A 161 66.68 10.89 48.83
C ASN A 161 65.82 11.05 47.58
N LEU A 162 65.45 12.28 47.22
CA LEU A 162 64.72 12.58 45.98
C LEU A 162 65.56 12.22 44.74
N ARG A 163 66.86 12.54 44.74
CA ARG A 163 67.78 12.13 43.67
C ARG A 163 67.88 10.61 43.57
N ARG A 164 67.96 9.90 44.70
CA ARG A 164 67.98 8.43 44.72
C ARG A 164 66.67 7.83 44.19
N GLY A 165 65.52 8.40 44.56
CA GLY A 165 64.22 8.00 44.03
C GLY A 165 64.06 8.27 42.54
N LEU A 166 64.65 9.35 42.02
CA LEU A 166 64.71 9.63 40.58
C LEU A 166 65.65 8.67 39.83
N HIS A 167 66.77 8.27 40.45
CA HIS A 167 67.69 7.29 39.86
C HIS A 167 67.18 5.84 39.99
N GLN A 168 66.29 5.55 40.95
CA GLN A 168 65.42 4.37 40.95
C GLN A 168 64.21 4.59 40.03
N GLY A 169 64.46 5.05 38.80
CA GLY A 169 63.42 5.11 37.77
C GLY A 169 62.74 3.75 37.62
N VAL A 170 61.48 3.75 37.15
CA VAL A 170 60.75 2.53 36.81
C VAL A 170 61.69 1.62 35.99
N PRO A 171 61.90 0.35 36.41
CA PRO A 171 62.77 -0.55 35.66
C PRO A 171 62.35 -0.56 34.20
N SER A 172 63.30 -0.34 33.29
CA SER A 172 63.01 -0.24 31.85
C SER A 172 62.19 -1.45 31.35
N ASP A 173 62.45 -2.63 31.93
CA ASP A 173 61.71 -3.87 31.63
C ASP A 173 60.23 -3.79 32.00
N HIS A 174 59.87 -3.16 33.13
CA HIS A 174 58.47 -2.98 33.53
C HIS A 174 57.75 -2.00 32.62
N PHE A 175 58.41 -0.92 32.22
CA PHE A 175 57.84 0.04 31.27
C PHE A 175 57.60 -0.62 29.90
N LEU A 176 58.55 -1.39 29.39
CA LEU A 176 58.41 -2.12 28.12
C LEU A 176 57.28 -3.16 28.20
N SER A 177 57.19 -3.91 29.30
CA SER A 177 56.08 -4.86 29.53
C SER A 177 54.71 -4.17 29.51
N VAL A 178 54.57 -3.01 30.14
CA VAL A 178 53.31 -2.24 30.12
C VAL A 178 53.01 -1.71 28.71
N CYS A 179 54.03 -1.28 27.96
CA CYS A 179 53.87 -0.90 26.55
C CYS A 179 53.42 -2.06 25.69
N GLU A 180 53.96 -3.26 25.87
CA GLU A 180 53.55 -4.47 25.16
C GLU A 180 52.12 -4.87 25.50
N GLU A 181 51.74 -4.84 26.79
CA GLU A 181 50.37 -5.13 27.23
C GLU A 181 49.37 -4.11 26.65
N LEU A 182 49.71 -2.82 26.63
CA LEU A 182 48.89 -1.78 26.00
C LEU A 182 48.75 -2.02 24.50
N HIS A 183 49.81 -2.45 23.83
CA HIS A 183 49.78 -2.78 22.40
C HIS A 183 48.85 -3.96 22.13
N GLN A 184 48.95 -5.01 22.95
CA GLN A 184 48.07 -6.18 22.87
C GLN A 184 46.61 -5.83 23.20
N ALA A 185 46.38 -4.97 24.20
CA ALA A 185 45.04 -4.48 24.54
C ALA A 185 44.45 -3.67 23.38
N LEU A 186 45.24 -2.81 22.73
CA LEU A 186 44.80 -2.05 21.56
C LEU A 186 44.49 -2.96 20.37
N SER A 187 45.29 -4.01 20.13
CA SER A 187 45.02 -4.99 19.08
C SER A 187 43.69 -5.72 19.31
N ARG A 188 43.44 -6.19 20.55
CA ARG A 188 42.18 -6.83 20.91
C ARG A 188 40.98 -5.89 20.78
N GLU A 189 41.16 -4.61 21.13
CA GLU A 189 40.12 -3.60 20.95
C GLU A 189 39.82 -3.37 19.46
N GLN A 190 40.83 -3.30 18.60
CA GLN A 190 40.65 -3.17 17.15
C GLN A 190 39.93 -4.38 16.55
N GLU A 191 40.29 -5.60 16.97
CA GLU A 191 39.59 -6.83 16.59
C GLU A 191 38.13 -6.85 17.05
N ALA A 192 37.87 -6.43 18.30
CA ALA A 192 36.52 -6.32 18.83
C ALA A 192 35.68 -5.29 18.05
N GLN A 193 36.26 -4.14 17.68
CA GLN A 193 35.60 -3.12 16.87
C GLN A 193 35.24 -3.64 15.47
N MET A 194 36.14 -4.40 14.83
CA MET A 194 35.84 -5.06 13.56
C MET A 194 34.65 -6.02 13.69
N LEU A 195 34.63 -6.83 14.74
CA LEU A 195 33.56 -7.80 14.98
C LEU A 195 32.22 -7.13 15.27
N ILE A 196 32.21 -6.06 16.06
CA ILE A 196 31.01 -5.25 16.34
C ILE A 196 30.48 -4.62 15.06
N HIS A 197 31.37 -4.08 14.21
CA HIS A 197 30.97 -3.48 12.95
C HIS A 197 30.36 -4.52 11.98
N ASP A 198 30.93 -5.71 11.89
CA ASP A 198 30.39 -6.80 11.08
C ASP A 198 29.05 -7.32 11.63
N GLN A 199 28.91 -7.45 12.96
CA GLN A 199 27.62 -7.75 13.59
C GLN A 199 26.57 -6.67 13.31
N SER A 200 26.96 -5.39 13.38
CA SER A 200 26.07 -4.27 13.07
C SER A 200 25.57 -4.32 11.62
N LYS A 201 26.45 -4.62 10.67
CA LYS A 201 26.07 -4.83 9.27
C LYS A 201 25.10 -6.00 9.12
N GLN A 202 25.40 -7.13 9.77
CA GLN A 202 24.55 -8.32 9.70
C GLN A 202 23.15 -8.04 10.26
N VAL A 203 23.06 -7.36 11.41
CA VAL A 203 21.77 -6.94 12.00
C VAL A 203 21.03 -5.99 11.08
N GLN A 204 21.71 -5.05 10.42
CA GLN A 204 21.09 -4.14 9.46
C GLN A 204 20.53 -4.90 8.24
N THR A 205 21.28 -5.86 7.69
CA THR A 205 20.81 -6.73 6.60
C THR A 205 19.61 -7.59 7.01
N LEU A 206 19.66 -8.20 8.20
CA LEU A 206 18.55 -8.99 8.73
C LEU A 206 17.31 -8.14 8.98
N SER A 207 17.47 -6.91 9.47
CA SER A 207 16.38 -5.96 9.66
C SER A 207 15.71 -5.62 8.32
N HIS A 208 16.50 -5.32 7.29
CA HIS A 208 15.98 -5.04 5.94
C HIS A 208 15.22 -6.24 5.36
N SER A 209 15.80 -7.45 5.44
CA SER A 209 15.14 -8.67 4.97
C SER A 209 13.85 -8.96 5.73
N THR A 210 13.83 -8.74 7.05
CA THR A 210 12.62 -8.89 7.87
C THR A 210 11.53 -7.91 7.44
N GLN A 211 11.91 -6.68 7.09
CA GLN A 211 10.97 -5.69 6.59
C GLN A 211 10.38 -6.09 5.23
N GLU A 212 11.19 -6.51 4.27
CA GLU A 212 10.74 -7.02 2.97
C GLU A 212 9.80 -8.22 3.13
N LEU A 213 10.14 -9.17 4.00
CA LEU A 213 9.29 -10.32 4.32
C LEU A 213 7.95 -9.88 4.93
N SER A 214 7.96 -8.85 5.77
CA SER A 214 6.73 -8.30 6.36
C SER A 214 5.82 -7.65 5.31
N GLU A 215 6.39 -6.99 4.31
CA GLU A 215 5.68 -6.37 3.19
C GLU A 215 5.11 -7.43 2.26
N ALA A 216 5.93 -8.43 1.89
CA ALA A 216 5.50 -9.58 1.11
C ALA A 216 4.33 -10.32 1.79
N ARG A 217 4.40 -10.53 3.12
CA ARG A 217 3.33 -11.15 3.90
C ARG A 217 2.03 -10.33 3.88
N LYS A 218 2.11 -9.00 4.01
CA LYS A 218 0.94 -8.11 3.89
C LYS A 218 0.31 -8.22 2.49
N GLU A 219 1.13 -8.30 1.46
CA GLU A 219 0.67 -8.43 0.08
C GLU A 219 -0.01 -9.79 -0.19
N VAL A 220 0.56 -10.89 0.32
CA VAL A 220 -0.10 -12.21 0.30
C VAL A 220 -1.47 -12.14 0.99
N ALA A 221 -1.56 -11.53 2.17
CA ALA A 221 -2.83 -11.38 2.88
C ALA A 221 -3.86 -10.50 2.13
N ARG A 222 -3.41 -9.56 1.28
CA ARG A 222 -4.30 -8.80 0.37
C ARG A 222 -4.79 -9.69 -0.77
N LYS A 223 -3.88 -10.41 -1.44
CA LYS A 223 -4.23 -11.32 -2.54
C LYS A 223 -5.16 -12.45 -2.10
N GLU A 224 -4.97 -13.00 -0.91
CA GLU A 224 -5.88 -13.99 -0.33
C GLU A 224 -7.30 -13.43 -0.14
N ARG A 225 -7.43 -12.17 0.30
CA ARG A 225 -8.74 -11.51 0.42
C ARG A 225 -9.40 -11.35 -0.95
N SER A 226 -8.64 -10.89 -1.95
CA SER A 226 -9.14 -10.75 -3.32
C SER A 226 -9.56 -12.10 -3.92
N LEU A 227 -8.77 -13.16 -3.70
CA LEU A 227 -9.10 -14.52 -4.13
C LEU A 227 -10.39 -15.03 -3.46
N ARG A 228 -10.59 -14.76 -2.16
CA ARG A 228 -11.85 -15.11 -1.48
C ARG A 228 -13.05 -14.39 -2.08
N ILE A 229 -12.91 -13.11 -2.43
CA ILE A 229 -13.98 -12.34 -3.08
C ILE A 229 -14.26 -12.93 -4.46
N LEU A 230 -13.24 -13.16 -5.28
CA LEU A 230 -13.39 -13.73 -6.61
C LEU A 230 -14.00 -15.14 -6.57
N GLY A 231 -13.60 -15.96 -5.59
CA GLY A 231 -14.17 -17.29 -5.37
C GLY A 231 -15.68 -17.25 -5.08
N LYS A 232 -16.14 -16.28 -4.29
CA LYS A 232 -17.60 -16.07 -4.08
C LYS A 232 -18.31 -15.72 -5.39
N HIS A 233 -17.77 -14.79 -6.17
CA HIS A 233 -18.35 -14.41 -7.45
C HIS A 233 -18.40 -15.59 -8.43
N LEU A 234 -17.32 -16.36 -8.52
CA LEU A 234 -17.26 -17.56 -9.37
C LEU A 234 -18.29 -18.61 -8.95
N SER A 235 -18.47 -18.83 -7.65
CA SER A 235 -19.51 -19.73 -7.15
C SER A 235 -20.93 -19.24 -7.45
N GLY A 236 -21.15 -17.92 -7.46
CA GLY A 236 -22.41 -17.30 -7.87
C GLY A 236 -22.70 -17.52 -9.35
N LEU A 237 -21.73 -17.19 -10.21
CA LEU A 237 -21.82 -17.40 -11.65
C LEU A 237 -22.03 -18.88 -12.01
N GLN A 238 -21.40 -19.80 -11.27
CA GLN A 238 -21.59 -21.23 -11.49
C GLN A 238 -23.02 -21.69 -11.17
N LYS A 239 -23.64 -21.14 -10.12
CA LYS A 239 -25.05 -21.42 -9.78
C LYS A 239 -25.99 -20.84 -10.83
N GLU A 240 -25.76 -19.60 -11.26
CA GLU A 240 -26.54 -18.96 -12.33
C GLU A 240 -26.44 -19.74 -13.64
N LYS A 241 -25.23 -20.17 -14.02
CA LYS A 241 -25.02 -21.06 -15.17
C LYS A 241 -25.87 -22.33 -15.06
N GLN A 242 -25.79 -23.05 -13.93
CA GLN A 242 -26.58 -24.28 -13.72
C GLN A 242 -28.08 -24.02 -13.81
N GLN A 243 -28.56 -22.90 -13.26
CA GLN A 243 -29.96 -22.51 -13.34
C GLN A 243 -30.38 -22.21 -14.80
N LEU A 244 -29.53 -21.54 -15.57
CA LEU A 244 -29.80 -21.26 -16.98
C LEU A 244 -29.77 -22.53 -17.84
N GLU A 245 -28.83 -23.45 -17.60
CA GLU A 245 -28.77 -24.75 -18.26
C GLU A 245 -30.04 -25.56 -18.00
N GLU A 246 -30.54 -25.57 -16.77
CA GLU A 246 -31.80 -26.24 -16.42
C GLU A 246 -33.00 -25.59 -17.13
N ARG A 247 -33.06 -24.26 -17.17
CA ARG A 247 -34.13 -23.54 -17.89
C ARG A 247 -34.10 -23.81 -19.39
N LEU A 248 -32.90 -23.85 -19.98
CA LEU A 248 -32.69 -24.18 -21.38
C LEU A 248 -33.17 -25.60 -21.66
N ARG A 249 -32.75 -26.58 -20.83
CA ARG A 249 -33.18 -27.98 -20.99
C ARG A 249 -34.71 -28.12 -20.99
N ARG A 250 -35.40 -27.46 -20.04
CA ARG A 250 -36.87 -27.47 -19.98
C ARG A 250 -37.51 -26.84 -21.22
N ALA A 251 -36.94 -25.74 -21.72
CA ALA A 251 -37.43 -25.09 -22.94
C ALA A 251 -37.23 -26.00 -24.17
N GLU A 252 -36.08 -26.66 -24.28
CA GLU A 252 -35.78 -27.63 -25.34
C GLU A 252 -36.67 -28.87 -25.29
N GLU A 253 -36.99 -29.37 -24.09
CA GLU A 253 -37.98 -30.44 -23.88
C GLU A 253 -39.36 -29.99 -24.36
N GLY A 254 -39.81 -28.81 -23.94
CA GLY A 254 -41.08 -28.23 -24.41
C GLY A 254 -41.13 -28.06 -25.94
N GLN A 255 -40.03 -27.61 -26.56
CA GLN A 255 -39.94 -27.50 -28.01
C GLN A 255 -39.99 -28.87 -28.69
N ARG A 256 -39.27 -29.87 -28.17
CA ARG A 256 -39.31 -31.24 -28.70
C ARG A 256 -40.73 -31.81 -28.62
N ASP A 257 -41.45 -31.58 -27.54
CA ASP A 257 -42.83 -32.02 -27.38
C ASP A 257 -43.78 -31.31 -28.35
N LEU A 258 -43.63 -30.00 -28.55
CA LEU A 258 -44.39 -29.25 -29.56
C LEU A 258 -44.10 -29.76 -30.98
N SER A 259 -42.85 -30.04 -31.33
CA SER A 259 -42.48 -30.62 -32.63
C SER A 259 -43.11 -32.00 -32.83
N ARG A 260 -43.07 -32.87 -31.82
CA ARG A 260 -43.73 -34.19 -31.87
C ARG A 260 -45.24 -34.06 -32.09
N ARG A 261 -45.91 -33.15 -31.36
CA ARG A 261 -47.35 -32.90 -31.55
C ARG A 261 -47.68 -32.42 -32.95
N HIS A 262 -46.86 -31.51 -33.49
CA HIS A 262 -47.01 -31.03 -34.87
C HIS A 262 -46.84 -32.18 -35.89
N GLU A 263 -45.83 -33.03 -35.72
CA GLU A 263 -45.63 -34.22 -36.58
C GLU A 263 -46.82 -35.17 -36.51
N CYS A 264 -47.39 -35.41 -35.32
CA CYS A 264 -48.60 -36.21 -35.18
C CYS A 264 -49.77 -35.62 -35.99
N VAL A 265 -50.04 -34.32 -35.86
CA VAL A 265 -51.10 -33.65 -36.61
C VAL A 265 -50.86 -33.75 -38.11
N VAL A 266 -49.65 -33.51 -38.59
CA VAL A 266 -49.28 -33.64 -40.00
C VAL A 266 -49.52 -35.07 -40.50
N SER A 267 -49.12 -36.08 -39.72
CA SER A 267 -49.38 -37.48 -40.08
C SER A 267 -50.88 -37.80 -40.15
N CYS A 268 -51.68 -37.28 -39.21
CA CYS A 268 -53.13 -37.46 -39.21
C CYS A 268 -53.79 -36.86 -40.45
N LEU A 269 -53.44 -35.61 -40.78
CA LEU A 269 -53.98 -34.92 -41.95
C LEU A 269 -53.57 -35.59 -43.25
N LYS A 270 -52.32 -36.10 -43.35
CA LYS A 270 -51.89 -36.89 -44.51
C LYS A 270 -52.69 -38.18 -44.68
N SER A 271 -52.93 -38.92 -43.59
CA SER A 271 -53.76 -40.14 -43.64
C SER A 271 -55.23 -39.84 -43.99
N ALA A 272 -55.77 -38.72 -43.53
CA ALA A 272 -57.11 -38.28 -43.92
C ALA A 272 -57.15 -37.88 -45.40
N GLU A 273 -56.14 -37.17 -45.90
CA GLU A 273 -56.02 -36.80 -47.31
C GLU A 273 -55.98 -38.02 -48.22
N THR A 274 -55.19 -39.05 -47.87
CA THR A 274 -55.14 -40.31 -48.64
C THR A 274 -56.48 -41.04 -48.63
N SER A 275 -57.17 -41.10 -47.48
CA SER A 275 -58.52 -41.68 -47.37
C SER A 275 -59.53 -40.94 -48.26
N CYS A 276 -59.50 -39.61 -48.29
CA CYS A 276 -60.37 -38.81 -49.15
C CYS A 276 -60.07 -39.03 -50.64
N LYS A 277 -58.79 -39.15 -51.01
CA LYS A 277 -58.38 -39.48 -52.40
C LYS A 277 -58.94 -40.84 -52.83
N GLN A 278 -58.82 -41.86 -51.98
CA GLN A 278 -59.32 -43.21 -52.26
C GLN A 278 -60.84 -43.23 -52.50
N VAL A 279 -61.61 -42.49 -51.72
CA VAL A 279 -63.08 -42.44 -51.90
C VAL A 279 -63.47 -41.67 -53.13
N ARG A 280 -62.79 -40.57 -53.44
CA ARG A 280 -62.99 -39.89 -54.72
C ARG A 280 -62.72 -40.83 -55.90
N GLU A 281 -61.61 -41.55 -55.86
CA GLU A 281 -61.28 -42.55 -56.91
C GLU A 281 -62.31 -43.67 -56.97
N SER A 282 -62.81 -44.16 -55.83
CA SER A 282 -63.86 -45.18 -55.76
C SER A 282 -65.18 -44.68 -56.38
N LEU A 283 -65.56 -43.42 -56.13
CA LEU A 283 -66.76 -42.81 -56.71
C LEU A 283 -66.62 -42.61 -58.22
N SER A 284 -65.44 -42.21 -58.70
CA SER A 284 -65.17 -42.14 -60.13
C SER A 284 -65.31 -43.51 -60.80
N GLN A 285 -64.80 -44.57 -60.18
CA GLN A 285 -64.91 -45.93 -60.70
C GLN A 285 -66.35 -46.47 -60.69
N SER A 286 -67.15 -46.13 -59.67
CA SER A 286 -68.56 -46.57 -59.61
C SER A 286 -69.43 -45.90 -60.67
N HIS A 287 -69.09 -44.68 -61.11
CA HIS A 287 -69.80 -44.04 -62.22
C HIS A 287 -69.65 -44.78 -63.55
N ASP A 288 -68.51 -45.43 -63.79
CA ASP A 288 -68.22 -46.18 -65.02
C ASP A 288 -68.76 -47.63 -64.97
N SER A 289 -69.17 -48.11 -63.79
CA SER A 289 -69.66 -49.47 -63.56
C SER A 289 -71.03 -49.47 -62.86
N ILE A 290 -72.10 -49.72 -63.63
CA ILE A 290 -73.53 -49.67 -63.23
C ILE A 290 -73.90 -50.53 -61.99
N SER A 291 -73.00 -51.37 -61.47
CA SER A 291 -73.34 -52.39 -60.46
C SER A 291 -72.59 -52.30 -59.12
N SER A 292 -71.59 -51.42 -58.93
CA SER A 292 -70.81 -51.45 -57.67
C SER A 292 -71.30 -50.40 -56.66
N GLN A 293 -71.74 -50.86 -55.48
CA GLN A 293 -72.10 -50.01 -54.35
C GLN A 293 -70.90 -49.15 -53.89
N PRO A 294 -71.09 -47.84 -53.61
CA PRO A 294 -70.04 -46.99 -53.06
C PRO A 294 -69.58 -47.51 -51.68
N ARG A 295 -68.27 -47.71 -51.50
CA ARG A 295 -67.71 -48.07 -50.18
C ARG A 295 -67.82 -46.89 -49.20
N PRO A 296 -68.26 -47.10 -47.95
CA PRO A 296 -68.24 -46.06 -46.92
C PRO A 296 -66.83 -45.55 -46.65
N LEU A 297 -66.68 -44.24 -46.43
CA LEU A 297 -65.45 -43.64 -45.91
C LEU A 297 -65.12 -44.25 -44.55
N LEU A 298 -64.04 -45.02 -44.47
CA LEU A 298 -63.40 -45.35 -43.20
C LEU A 298 -62.22 -44.40 -43.05
N LEU A 299 -62.50 -43.17 -42.60
CA LEU A 299 -61.43 -42.30 -42.13
C LEU A 299 -60.70 -43.04 -41.00
N PRO A 300 -59.35 -43.05 -40.96
CA PRO A 300 -58.57 -43.74 -39.92
C PRO A 300 -58.70 -43.04 -38.56
N LEU A 301 -59.91 -42.95 -38.03
CA LEU A 301 -60.20 -42.35 -36.73
C LEU A 301 -59.93 -43.37 -35.62
N GLU A 302 -60.11 -44.66 -35.91
CA GLU A 302 -59.95 -45.75 -34.93
C GLU A 302 -58.48 -46.08 -34.59
N HIS A 303 -57.51 -45.65 -35.40
CA HIS A 303 -56.08 -45.91 -35.14
C HIS A 303 -55.35 -44.72 -34.49
N LEU A 304 -56.07 -43.62 -34.20
CA LEU A 304 -55.53 -42.51 -33.43
C LEU A 304 -55.88 -42.62 -31.95
N GLU A 305 -56.20 -43.83 -31.47
CA GLU A 305 -55.95 -44.17 -30.08
C GLU A 305 -54.45 -44.19 -29.88
N LEU A 306 -53.93 -43.05 -29.41
CA LEU A 306 -52.57 -42.86 -28.97
C LEU A 306 -52.12 -44.05 -28.13
N ARG A 307 -51.29 -44.88 -28.75
CA ARG A 307 -50.51 -45.94 -28.14
C ARG A 307 -49.79 -45.40 -26.90
N GLY A 308 -50.35 -45.69 -25.73
CA GLY A 308 -49.66 -45.67 -24.44
C GLY A 308 -49.68 -44.33 -23.69
N ALA A 309 -50.47 -44.29 -22.61
CA ALA A 309 -50.21 -43.61 -21.34
C ALA A 309 -49.87 -42.09 -21.28
N GLU A 310 -49.89 -41.35 -22.39
CA GLU A 310 -49.77 -39.87 -22.38
C GLU A 310 -51.13 -39.16 -22.60
N SER A 311 -52.22 -39.92 -22.67
CA SER A 311 -53.60 -39.47 -22.91
C SER A 311 -54.26 -38.72 -21.73
N ILE A 312 -53.55 -38.43 -20.63
CA ILE A 312 -54.16 -37.74 -19.48
C ILE A 312 -54.28 -36.22 -19.73
N MET A 313 -53.61 -35.69 -20.77
CA MET A 313 -53.88 -34.36 -21.30
C MET A 313 -53.73 -34.39 -22.83
N GLY A 314 -54.77 -34.86 -23.52
CA GLY A 314 -54.84 -34.76 -24.98
C GLY A 314 -54.56 -33.32 -25.40
N ALA A 315 -53.46 -33.09 -26.11
CA ALA A 315 -53.07 -31.77 -26.57
C ALA A 315 -54.24 -31.18 -27.39
N PRO A 316 -54.66 -29.93 -27.11
CA PRO A 316 -55.87 -29.34 -27.69
C PRO A 316 -55.83 -29.35 -29.22
N GLU A 317 -54.64 -29.27 -29.81
CA GLU A 317 -54.43 -29.30 -31.26
C GLU A 317 -54.85 -30.65 -31.88
N VAL A 318 -54.49 -31.77 -31.25
CA VAL A 318 -54.85 -33.11 -31.75
C VAL A 318 -56.35 -33.35 -31.59
N ALA A 319 -56.94 -32.91 -30.47
CA ALA A 319 -58.38 -33.00 -30.24
C ALA A 319 -59.20 -32.15 -31.24
N MET A 320 -58.71 -30.95 -31.57
CA MET A 320 -59.31 -30.11 -32.62
C MET A 320 -59.24 -30.79 -33.99
N CYS A 321 -58.08 -31.38 -34.35
CA CYS A 321 -57.95 -32.14 -35.58
C CYS A 321 -58.88 -33.35 -35.65
N GLN A 322 -59.01 -34.12 -34.56
CA GLN A 322 -59.95 -35.25 -34.48
C GLN A 322 -61.41 -34.79 -34.66
N THR A 323 -61.79 -33.70 -34.00
CA THR A 323 -63.15 -33.13 -34.11
C THR A 323 -63.43 -32.69 -35.55
N PHE A 324 -62.49 -31.98 -36.18
CA PHE A 324 -62.58 -31.56 -37.56
C PHE A 324 -62.74 -32.75 -38.52
N LEU A 325 -61.89 -33.78 -38.38
CA LEU A 325 -61.95 -34.97 -39.24
C LEU A 325 -63.25 -35.77 -39.06
N SER A 326 -63.80 -35.81 -37.84
CA SER A 326 -65.11 -36.41 -37.57
C SER A 326 -66.24 -35.70 -38.32
N VAL A 327 -66.27 -34.36 -38.28
CA VAL A 327 -67.25 -33.55 -39.03
C VAL A 327 -67.11 -33.76 -40.55
N VAL A 328 -65.88 -33.80 -41.06
CA VAL A 328 -65.62 -34.10 -42.48
C VAL A 328 -66.13 -35.50 -42.85
N SER A 329 -65.87 -36.51 -42.02
CA SER A 329 -66.39 -37.86 -42.22
C SER A 329 -67.90 -37.90 -42.33
N GLN A 330 -68.59 -37.24 -41.40
CA GLN A 330 -70.05 -37.17 -41.36
C GLN A 330 -70.61 -36.49 -42.60
N LEU A 331 -70.01 -35.36 -43.00
CA LEU A 331 -70.41 -34.64 -44.21
C LEU A 331 -70.25 -35.52 -45.44
N CYS A 332 -69.12 -36.19 -45.59
CA CYS A 332 -68.90 -37.04 -46.75
C CYS A 332 -69.85 -38.25 -46.77
N HIS A 333 -70.16 -38.88 -45.62
CA HIS A 333 -71.19 -39.91 -45.56
C HIS A 333 -72.56 -39.39 -45.99
N ALA A 334 -72.95 -38.20 -45.52
CA ALA A 334 -74.21 -37.57 -45.90
C ALA A 334 -74.28 -37.29 -47.41
N CYS A 335 -73.19 -36.79 -48.00
CA CYS A 335 -73.07 -36.57 -49.45
C CYS A 335 -73.19 -37.88 -50.24
N ILE A 336 -72.45 -38.93 -49.85
CA ILE A 336 -72.50 -40.24 -50.53
C ILE A 336 -73.91 -40.82 -50.46
N SER A 337 -74.57 -40.75 -49.30
CA SER A 337 -75.93 -41.24 -49.12
C SER A 337 -76.94 -40.48 -49.99
N ARG A 338 -76.77 -39.15 -50.08
CA ARG A 338 -77.61 -38.31 -50.94
C ARG A 338 -77.43 -38.61 -52.42
N ILE A 339 -76.19 -38.83 -52.88
CA ILE A 339 -75.89 -39.23 -54.25
C ILE A 339 -76.57 -40.57 -54.55
N GLY A 340 -76.40 -41.58 -53.69
CA GLY A 340 -77.04 -42.88 -53.87
C GLY A 340 -78.58 -42.80 -53.94
N TRP A 341 -79.20 -41.94 -53.14
CA TRP A 341 -80.65 -41.70 -53.24
C TRP A 341 -81.05 -41.06 -54.57
N LEU A 342 -80.30 -40.06 -55.04
CA LEU A 342 -80.55 -39.41 -56.34
C LEU A 342 -80.37 -40.39 -57.50
N GLU A 343 -79.40 -41.30 -57.44
CA GLU A 343 -79.20 -42.35 -58.43
C GLU A 343 -80.37 -43.34 -58.49
N GLN A 344 -80.90 -43.74 -57.33
CA GLN A 344 -82.10 -44.58 -57.24
C GLN A 344 -83.32 -43.87 -57.85
N GLU A 345 -83.51 -42.59 -57.53
CA GLU A 345 -84.60 -41.78 -58.07
C GLU A 345 -84.50 -41.64 -59.60
N VAL A 346 -83.30 -41.37 -60.13
CA VAL A 346 -83.05 -41.32 -61.59
C VAL A 346 -83.33 -42.68 -62.23
N SER A 347 -82.95 -43.77 -61.58
CA SER A 347 -83.19 -45.14 -62.07
C SER A 347 -84.68 -45.48 -62.10
N ALA A 348 -85.43 -45.08 -61.07
CA ALA A 348 -86.88 -45.21 -61.03
C ALA A 348 -87.53 -44.40 -62.17
N HIS A 349 -87.13 -43.13 -62.35
CA HIS A 349 -87.60 -42.30 -63.47
C HIS A 349 -87.30 -42.93 -64.83
N ARG A 350 -86.08 -43.46 -65.03
CA ARG A 350 -85.71 -44.18 -66.26
C ARG A 350 -86.61 -45.40 -66.49
N SER A 351 -86.86 -46.18 -65.44
CA SER A 351 -87.76 -47.35 -65.48
C SER A 351 -89.20 -46.95 -65.85
N HIS A 352 -89.73 -45.88 -65.25
CA HIS A 352 -91.04 -45.34 -65.59
C HIS A 352 -91.12 -44.88 -67.05
N VAL A 353 -90.10 -44.16 -67.55
CA VAL A 353 -90.05 -43.74 -68.96
C VAL A 353 -89.99 -44.94 -69.90
N THR A 354 -89.23 -45.99 -69.57
CA THR A 354 -89.20 -47.22 -70.37
C THR A 354 -90.54 -47.95 -70.38
N ALA A 355 -91.24 -48.01 -69.24
CA ALA A 355 -92.58 -48.61 -69.15
C ALA A 355 -93.61 -47.82 -69.96
N LEU A 356 -93.61 -46.48 -69.87
CA LEU A 356 -94.46 -45.63 -70.72
C LEU A 356 -94.17 -45.85 -72.21
N ARG A 357 -92.89 -45.98 -72.59
CA ARG A 357 -92.50 -46.26 -73.97
C ARG A 357 -93.02 -47.61 -74.45
N SER A 358 -92.93 -48.67 -73.64
CA SER A 358 -93.47 -49.98 -74.01
C SER A 358 -94.99 -49.98 -74.09
N GLU A 359 -95.69 -49.33 -73.15
CA GLU A 359 -97.16 -49.21 -73.19
C GLU A 359 -97.64 -48.44 -74.42
N LEU A 360 -96.93 -47.37 -74.80
CA LEU A 360 -97.22 -46.60 -76.01
C LEU A 360 -96.97 -47.45 -77.27
N GLN A 361 -95.87 -48.19 -77.33
CA GLN A 361 -95.59 -49.12 -78.43
C GLN A 361 -96.68 -50.19 -78.55
N ASP A 362 -97.08 -50.80 -77.44
CA ASP A 362 -98.17 -51.79 -77.40
C ASP A 362 -99.50 -51.17 -77.85
N ALA A 363 -99.80 -49.94 -77.42
CA ALA A 363 -100.99 -49.23 -77.88
C ALA A 363 -100.98 -48.98 -79.40
N CYS A 364 -99.86 -48.57 -79.96
CA CYS A 364 -99.69 -48.41 -81.41
C CYS A 364 -99.83 -49.75 -82.16
N LEU A 365 -99.31 -50.85 -81.61
CA LEU A 365 -99.46 -52.19 -82.21
C LEU A 365 -100.92 -52.67 -82.19
N ARG A 366 -101.66 -52.41 -81.10
CA ARG A 366 -103.10 -52.71 -81.01
C ARG A 366 -103.90 -51.92 -82.05
N ASP A 367 -103.56 -50.66 -82.27
CA ASP A 367 -104.21 -49.81 -83.28
C ASP A 367 -103.94 -50.32 -84.71
N ASN A 368 -102.71 -50.75 -84.99
CA ASN A 368 -102.35 -51.36 -86.28
C ASN A 368 -102.99 -52.73 -86.53
N GLN A 369 -103.22 -53.55 -85.50
CA GLN A 369 -103.91 -54.85 -85.62
C GLN A 369 -105.43 -54.73 -85.78
N ALA A 370 -106.03 -53.57 -85.47
CA ALA A 370 -107.43 -53.29 -85.78
C ALA A 370 -107.68 -53.13 -87.30
N PHE A 371 -106.63 -53.04 -88.11
CA PHE A 371 -106.67 -53.05 -89.58
C PHE A 371 -106.15 -54.39 -90.13
N VAL A 372 -107.03 -55.35 -90.37
CA VAL A 372 -106.72 -56.56 -91.17
C VAL A 372 -106.95 -56.24 -92.66
N PRO A 373 -105.96 -56.42 -93.56
CA PRO A 373 -106.15 -56.38 -95.00
C PRO A 373 -106.81 -57.67 -95.52
N VAL A 374 -107.81 -57.57 -96.38
CA VAL A 374 -108.39 -58.69 -97.14
C VAL A 374 -107.56 -58.89 -98.42
N GLU A 375 -107.04 -60.11 -98.64
CA GLU A 375 -106.32 -60.50 -99.86
C GLU A 375 -107.23 -61.04 -100.98
N GLU A 376 -106.88 -60.62 -102.21
CA GLU A 376 -106.86 -61.27 -103.55
C GLU A 376 -108.13 -61.95 -104.13
N PHE A 377 -108.46 -61.77 -105.43
CA PHE A 377 -107.88 -62.41 -106.65
C PHE A 377 -108.57 -61.80 -107.94
N PRO A 378 -108.20 -62.09 -109.22
CA PRO A 378 -106.89 -62.06 -109.90
C PRO A 378 -106.87 -61.56 -111.40
N GLU A 379 -105.64 -61.30 -111.90
CA GLU A 379 -105.09 -61.46 -113.29
C GLU A 379 -105.60 -60.64 -114.51
N PRO A 380 -104.83 -60.51 -115.63
CA PRO A 380 -103.41 -60.86 -115.92
C PRO A 380 -102.56 -59.76 -116.67
N PHE A 381 -101.26 -59.67 -116.31
CA PHE A 381 -100.00 -59.60 -117.13
C PHE A 381 -99.92 -58.95 -118.56
N PRO A 382 -98.74 -58.54 -119.12
CA PRO A 382 -97.35 -58.42 -118.59
C PRO A 382 -96.56 -57.17 -119.18
N PRO A 383 -95.21 -57.15 -119.41
CA PRO A 383 -94.24 -56.42 -118.57
C PRO A 383 -93.31 -55.43 -119.34
N ALA A 384 -92.60 -54.55 -118.63
CA ALA A 384 -91.34 -53.95 -119.12
C ALA A 384 -90.46 -53.45 -117.94
N ASP A 385 -89.48 -54.29 -117.60
CA ASP A 385 -88.03 -54.09 -117.36
C ASP A 385 -87.41 -52.67 -117.24
N PRO A 386 -86.15 -52.54 -116.76
CA PRO A 386 -85.84 -51.89 -115.48
C PRO A 386 -84.83 -50.73 -115.59
N GLU A 387 -84.90 -49.72 -114.72
CA GLU A 387 -83.77 -48.80 -114.49
C GLU A 387 -83.66 -48.38 -113.01
N THR A 388 -82.68 -48.96 -112.31
CA THR A 388 -81.78 -48.21 -111.42
C THR A 388 -80.96 -47.22 -112.27
N PRO A 389 -80.50 -46.04 -111.78
CA PRO A 389 -79.76 -45.89 -110.51
C PRO A 389 -79.94 -44.47 -109.84
N GLU A 390 -79.64 -44.20 -108.57
CA GLU A 390 -78.35 -43.93 -107.87
C GLU A 390 -78.58 -42.69 -106.96
N PRO A 391 -77.74 -42.48 -105.93
CA PRO A 391 -77.99 -41.61 -104.78
C PRO A 391 -77.26 -40.26 -104.88
N VAL A 392 -77.69 -39.24 -104.11
CA VAL A 392 -76.87 -38.03 -103.90
C VAL A 392 -77.00 -37.50 -102.45
N PRO A 393 -75.93 -36.97 -101.84
CA PRO A 393 -75.75 -36.88 -100.40
C PRO A 393 -75.65 -35.42 -99.88
N LEU A 394 -75.27 -35.32 -98.59
CA LEU A 394 -74.61 -34.21 -97.88
C LEU A 394 -75.49 -33.08 -97.32
N SER A 395 -75.56 -32.98 -95.99
CA SER A 395 -74.64 -32.14 -95.18
C SER A 395 -74.82 -32.42 -93.68
#